data_AF-A0A5C8DZ30-F1
#
_entry.id   AF-A0A5C8DZ30-F1
#
_cell.length_a   1.000
_cell.length_b   1.000
_cell.length_c   1.000
_cell.angle_alpha   90.00
_cell.angle_beta   90.00
_cell.angle_gamma   90.00
#
_symmetry.space_group_name_H-M   'P 1'
#
loop_
_entity.id
_entity.type
_entity.pdbx_description
1 polymer ?
#
loop_
_entity_poly.entity_id
_entity_poly.type
_entity_poly.pdbx_seq_one_letter_code
_entity_poly.pdbx_strand_id
1 'polypeptide(L)'
;MPKIENLDLAKYKHLCNTTKKALDEIYNFLCKLNVEKIYSYSFLSLLYNNYMYLNQFRDEIYINILNNTFGKDFMQKYNKFLEVSNYNNQYCELLQITNEKLIQYLFSIIIFDKYIIIRICGIEIKLKNKSYQYKPIVITLSNLLQNIFSIKIDDKYFVLKILFIKLSFRLKLKN
;
A
#
# COMPACT_ATOMS: atom_id res chain seq x y z
N MET A 1 -12.56 18.19 -23.41
CA MET A 1 -13.55 18.55 -22.37
C MET A 1 -13.96 20.00 -22.60
N PRO A 2 -15.26 20.34 -22.56
CA PRO A 2 -15.71 21.69 -22.85
C PRO A 2 -15.21 22.64 -21.76
N LYS A 3 -14.57 23.74 -22.18
CA LYS A 3 -14.13 24.78 -21.27
C LYS A 3 -15.37 25.50 -20.76
N ILE A 4 -15.52 25.63 -19.44
CA ILE A 4 -16.57 26.44 -18.82
C ILE A 4 -16.15 27.91 -18.94
N GLU A 5 -15.97 28.39 -20.17
CA GLU A 5 -15.79 29.80 -20.48
C GLU A 5 -17.21 30.40 -20.42
N ASN A 6 -17.47 31.30 -19.47
CA ASN A 6 -18.71 32.09 -19.27
C ASN A 6 -19.74 31.59 -18.24
N LEU A 7 -19.34 31.00 -17.11
CA LEU A 7 -20.26 30.86 -15.97
C LEU A 7 -20.28 32.16 -15.15
N ASP A 8 -21.43 32.85 -15.13
CA ASP A 8 -21.63 34.03 -14.28
C ASP A 8 -21.42 33.69 -12.79
N LEU A 9 -20.95 34.68 -12.02
CA LEU A 9 -20.57 34.55 -10.61
C LEU A 9 -21.72 34.00 -9.75
N ALA A 10 -22.95 34.47 -9.99
CA ALA A 10 -24.12 34.02 -9.25
C ALA A 10 -24.40 32.53 -9.52
N LYS A 11 -24.29 32.10 -10.79
CA LYS A 11 -24.44 30.70 -11.19
C LYS A 11 -23.33 29.83 -10.60
N TYR A 12 -22.09 30.32 -10.58
CA TYR A 12 -20.97 29.61 -9.97
C TYR A 12 -21.15 29.41 -8.46
N LYS A 13 -21.54 30.47 -7.75
CA LYS A 13 -21.84 30.39 -6.32
C LYS A 13 -22.98 29.42 -6.03
N HIS A 14 -24.05 29.46 -6.81
CA HIS A 14 -25.16 28.51 -6.70
C HIS A 14 -24.69 27.06 -6.92
N LEU A 15 -23.86 26.83 -7.94
CA LEU A 15 -23.31 25.51 -8.25
C LEU A 15 -22.44 24.98 -7.10
N CYS A 16 -21.54 25.81 -6.56
CA CYS A 16 -20.70 25.44 -5.41
C CYS A 16 -21.55 25.04 -4.20
N ASN A 17 -22.53 25.87 -3.85
CA ASN A 17 -23.41 25.62 -2.70
C ASN A 17 -24.25 24.35 -2.87
N THR A 18 -24.80 24.14 -4.07
CA THR A 18 -25.62 22.95 -4.37
C THR A 18 -24.78 21.68 -4.29
N THR A 19 -23.58 21.70 -4.87
CA THR A 19 -22.63 20.59 -4.81
C THR A 19 -22.24 20.28 -3.37
N LYS A 20 -21.91 21.31 -2.57
CA LYS A 20 -21.56 21.14 -1.16
C LYS A 20 -22.72 20.55 -0.36
N LYS A 21 -23.95 21.04 -0.56
CA LYS A 21 -25.13 20.51 0.11
C LYS A 21 -25.37 19.02 -0.21
N ALA A 22 -25.24 18.63 -1.48
CA ALA A 22 -25.37 17.23 -1.88
C ALA A 22 -24.31 16.33 -1.21
N LEU A 23 -23.06 16.79 -1.14
CA LEU A 23 -21.99 16.07 -0.44
C LEU A 23 -22.26 15.95 1.06
N ASP A 24 -22.77 17.00 1.70
CA ASP A 24 -23.12 16.98 3.12
C ASP A 24 -24.29 16.02 3.40
N GLU A 25 -25.28 15.94 2.50
CA GLU A 25 -26.36 14.95 2.59
C GLU A 25 -25.84 13.51 2.48
N ILE A 26 -24.89 13.25 1.56
CA ILE A 26 -24.21 11.94 1.46
C ILE A 26 -23.47 11.61 2.76
N TYR A 27 -22.71 12.56 3.32
CA TYR A 27 -22.00 12.35 4.58
C TYR A 27 -22.96 12.04 5.73
N ASN A 28 -24.03 12.82 5.86
CA ASN A 28 -25.06 12.61 6.86
C ASN A 28 -25.73 11.23 6.72
N PHE A 29 -25.92 10.76 5.48
CA PHE A 29 -26.40 9.40 5.21
C PHE A 29 -25.40 8.34 5.72
N LEU A 30 -24.10 8.51 5.46
CA LEU A 30 -23.07 7.60 5.97
C LEU A 30 -23.03 7.58 7.52
N CYS A 31 -23.18 8.73 8.16
CA CYS A 31 -23.27 8.85 9.61
C CYS A 31 -24.51 8.16 10.17
N LYS A 32 -25.68 8.30 9.51
CA LYS A 32 -26.91 7.60 9.92
C LYS A 32 -26.77 6.08 9.87
N LEU A 33 -25.95 5.57 8.96
CA LEU A 33 -25.63 4.16 8.84
C LEU A 33 -24.50 3.70 9.78
N ASN A 34 -23.84 4.61 10.51
CA ASN A 34 -22.64 4.34 11.32
C ASN A 34 -21.48 3.70 10.52
N VAL A 35 -21.33 4.08 9.25
CA VAL A 35 -20.27 3.58 8.35
C VAL A 35 -19.33 4.69 7.85
N GLU A 36 -19.43 5.89 8.39
CA GLU A 36 -18.67 7.07 7.96
C GLU A 36 -17.16 6.85 8.05
N LYS A 37 -16.68 6.12 9.06
CA LYS A 37 -15.26 5.78 9.20
C LYS A 37 -14.79 4.85 8.08
N ILE A 38 -15.60 3.84 7.73
CA ILE A 38 -15.27 2.84 6.71
C ILE A 38 -15.18 3.49 5.34
N TYR A 39 -16.13 4.38 5.02
CA TYR A 39 -16.20 5.06 3.72
C TYR A 39 -15.52 6.43 3.71
N SER A 40 -14.78 6.78 4.77
CA SER A 40 -14.15 8.09 4.93
C SER A 40 -13.24 8.47 3.76
N TYR A 41 -12.43 7.52 3.27
CA TYR A 41 -11.56 7.73 2.11
C TYR A 41 -12.36 7.99 0.82
N SER A 42 -13.34 7.13 0.52
CA SER A 42 -14.18 7.27 -0.68
C SER A 42 -14.92 8.59 -0.68
N PHE A 43 -15.45 9.00 0.48
CA PHE A 43 -16.11 10.30 0.64
C PHE A 43 -15.14 11.47 0.41
N LEU A 44 -13.95 11.44 1.03
CA LEU A 44 -12.94 12.48 0.83
C LEU A 44 -12.47 12.57 -0.63
N SER A 45 -12.33 11.43 -1.32
CA SER A 45 -12.00 11.40 -2.75
C SER A 45 -13.10 12.02 -3.61
N LEU A 46 -14.37 11.71 -3.34
CA LEU A 46 -15.51 12.32 -4.01
C LEU A 46 -15.52 13.84 -3.82
N LEU A 47 -15.29 14.29 -2.58
CA LEU A 47 -15.27 15.71 -2.24
C LEU A 47 -14.09 16.44 -2.92
N TYR A 48 -12.91 15.82 -2.93
CA TYR A 48 -11.74 16.32 -3.66
C TYR A 48 -11.98 16.46 -5.16
N ASN A 49 -12.55 15.44 -5.80
CA ASN A 49 -12.80 15.46 -7.24
C ASN A 49 -13.79 16.56 -7.65
N ASN A 50 -14.86 16.75 -6.88
CA ASN A 50 -15.81 17.84 -7.11
C ASN A 50 -15.17 19.21 -6.89
N TYR A 51 -14.36 19.37 -5.84
CA TYR A 51 -13.60 20.59 -5.63
C TYR A 51 -12.68 20.90 -6.82
N MET A 52 -11.89 19.93 -7.29
CA MET A 52 -10.96 20.11 -8.40
C MET A 52 -11.68 20.40 -9.73
N TYR A 53 -12.84 19.79 -9.94
CA TYR A 53 -13.69 20.11 -11.09
C TYR A 53 -14.17 21.56 -11.07
N LEU A 54 -14.58 22.07 -9.90
CA LEU A 54 -15.01 23.46 -9.74
C LEU A 54 -13.83 24.45 -9.71
N ASN A 55 -12.62 23.98 -9.36
CA ASN A 55 -11.39 24.78 -9.32
C ASN A 55 -10.71 24.95 -10.70
N GLN A 56 -11.47 24.92 -11.78
CA GLN A 56 -10.95 25.16 -13.13
C GLN A 56 -10.81 26.66 -13.46
N PHE A 57 -11.48 27.52 -12.69
CA PHE A 57 -11.40 28.97 -12.83
C PHE A 57 -10.13 29.51 -12.15
N ARG A 58 -9.36 30.32 -12.88
CA ARG A 58 -8.13 30.95 -12.36
C ARG A 58 -8.36 32.31 -11.69
N ASP A 59 -9.57 32.85 -11.83
CA ASP A 59 -9.95 34.13 -11.24
C ASP A 59 -10.08 34.01 -9.72
N GLU A 60 -9.42 34.93 -9.01
CA GLU A 60 -9.32 34.96 -7.55
C GLU A 60 -10.68 35.00 -6.85
N ILE A 61 -11.67 35.67 -7.45
CA ILE A 61 -13.02 35.79 -6.87
C ILE A 61 -13.70 34.41 -6.85
N TYR A 62 -13.56 33.64 -7.92
CA TYR A 62 -14.13 32.28 -8.04
C TYR A 62 -13.43 31.34 -7.06
N ILE A 63 -12.10 31.41 -6.97
CA ILE A 63 -11.30 30.62 -6.02
C ILE A 63 -11.73 30.93 -4.57
N ASN A 64 -11.98 32.20 -4.23
CA ASN A 64 -12.45 32.58 -2.90
C ASN A 64 -13.86 32.03 -2.59
N ILE A 65 -14.79 32.10 -3.54
CA ILE A 65 -16.12 31.49 -3.37
C ILE A 65 -16.00 29.99 -3.11
N LEU A 66 -15.19 29.29 -3.90
CA LEU A 66 -14.98 27.86 -3.76
C LEU A 66 -14.38 27.49 -2.39
N ASN A 67 -13.30 28.16 -2.01
CA ASN A 67 -12.61 27.95 -0.73
C ASN A 67 -13.53 28.20 0.46
N ASN A 68 -14.34 29.27 0.42
CA ASN A 68 -15.27 29.60 1.48
C ASN A 68 -16.41 28.57 1.60
N THR A 69 -16.79 27.94 0.49
CA THR A 69 -17.89 26.96 0.46
C THR A 69 -17.44 25.58 0.97
N PHE A 70 -16.26 25.11 0.56
CA PHE A 70 -15.80 23.75 0.88
C PHE A 70 -14.90 23.68 2.12
N GLY A 71 -14.28 24.81 2.52
CA GLY A 71 -13.21 24.84 3.52
C GLY A 71 -11.90 24.25 2.97
N LYS A 72 -10.77 24.47 3.67
CA LYS A 72 -9.45 23.96 3.24
C LYS A 72 -9.02 22.68 3.95
N ASP A 73 -9.62 22.37 5.10
CA ASP A 73 -9.15 21.29 5.98
C ASP A 73 -9.29 19.89 5.38
N PHE A 74 -10.27 19.69 4.49
CA PHE A 74 -10.49 18.39 3.87
C PHE A 74 -9.33 17.99 2.93
N MET A 75 -8.65 18.97 2.31
CA MET A 75 -7.53 18.72 1.40
C MET A 75 -6.36 18.07 2.13
N GLN A 76 -6.05 18.55 3.34
CA GLN A 76 -5.02 17.96 4.18
C GLN A 76 -5.37 16.52 4.58
N LYS A 77 -6.63 16.29 4.96
CA LYS A 77 -7.13 14.94 5.29
C LYS A 77 -7.01 14.01 4.09
N TYR A 78 -7.45 14.44 2.91
CA TYR A 78 -7.37 13.68 1.67
C TYR A 78 -5.92 13.33 1.30
N ASN A 79 -5.01 14.32 1.31
CA ASN A 79 -3.59 14.10 0.98
C ASN A 79 -2.94 13.07 1.92
N LYS A 80 -3.24 13.14 3.22
CA LYS A 80 -2.74 12.16 4.19
C LYS A 80 -3.22 10.74 3.88
N PHE A 81 -4.47 10.58 3.43
CA PHE A 81 -4.96 9.28 2.97
C PHE A 81 -4.31 8.83 1.66
N LEU A 82 -4.08 9.74 0.72
CA LEU A 82 -3.45 9.45 -0.56
C LEU A 82 -2.01 8.93 -0.39
N GLU A 83 -1.25 9.51 0.54
CA GLU A 83 0.09 9.02 0.92
C GLU A 83 0.04 7.58 1.43
N VAL A 84 -0.90 7.26 2.32
CA VAL A 84 -1.09 5.90 2.85
C VAL A 84 -1.51 4.93 1.74
N SER A 85 -2.42 5.34 0.86
CA SER A 85 -2.87 4.53 -0.28
C SER A 85 -1.73 4.24 -1.26
N ASN A 86 -0.91 5.25 -1.57
CA ASN A 86 0.22 5.10 -2.48
C ASN A 86 1.29 4.18 -1.89
N TYR A 87 1.55 4.27 -0.58
CA TYR A 87 2.45 3.35 0.12
C TYR A 87 1.96 1.90 0.01
N ASN A 88 0.66 1.67 0.23
CA ASN A 88 0.08 0.33 0.14
C ASN A 88 0.12 -0.23 -1.28
N ASN A 89 -0.09 0.60 -2.31
CA ASN A 89 -0.02 0.16 -3.71
C ASN A 89 1.42 -0.19 -4.14
N GLN A 90 2.40 0.66 -3.81
CA GLN A 90 3.82 0.36 -4.06
C GLN A 90 4.26 -0.94 -3.39
N TYR A 91 3.71 -1.20 -2.22
CA TYR A 91 3.98 -2.42 -1.49
C TYR A 91 3.42 -3.68 -2.17
N CYS A 92 2.18 -3.61 -2.68
CA CYS A 92 1.58 -4.68 -3.48
C CYS A 92 2.38 -4.99 -4.76
N GLU A 93 2.94 -3.96 -5.42
CA GLU A 93 3.83 -4.15 -6.58
C GLU A 93 5.15 -4.82 -6.20
N LEU A 94 5.81 -4.35 -5.12
CA LEU A 94 7.04 -4.98 -4.59
C LEU A 94 6.81 -6.46 -4.23
N LEU A 95 5.61 -6.78 -3.77
CA LEU A 95 5.16 -8.13 -3.48
C LEU A 95 5.00 -9.00 -4.71
N GLN A 96 4.39 -8.49 -5.79
CA GLN A 96 4.34 -9.21 -7.07
C GLN A 96 5.76 -9.48 -7.59
N ILE A 97 6.64 -8.48 -7.56
CA ILE A 97 8.04 -8.64 -7.98
C ILE A 97 8.77 -9.68 -7.11
N THR A 98 8.56 -9.65 -5.79
CA THR A 98 9.16 -10.61 -4.87
C THR A 98 8.59 -12.01 -5.10
N ASN A 99 7.28 -12.13 -5.31
CA ASN A 99 6.62 -13.38 -5.63
C ASN A 99 7.15 -13.99 -6.92
N GLU A 100 7.34 -13.18 -7.97
CA GLU A 100 7.94 -13.59 -9.25
C GLU A 100 9.38 -14.06 -9.11
N LYS A 101 10.22 -13.31 -8.36
CA LYS A 101 11.59 -13.75 -8.06
C LYS A 101 11.61 -15.10 -7.31
N LEU A 102 10.64 -15.31 -6.44
CA LEU A 102 10.52 -16.53 -5.63
C LEU A 102 9.97 -17.74 -6.41
N ILE A 103 9.38 -17.56 -7.60
CA ILE A 103 8.94 -18.66 -8.48
C ILE A 103 10.11 -19.58 -8.83
N GLN A 104 11.32 -19.02 -8.99
CA GLN A 104 12.51 -19.76 -9.39
C GLN A 104 13.08 -20.66 -8.28
N TYR A 105 12.62 -20.53 -7.04
CA TYR A 105 13.14 -21.31 -5.92
C TYR A 105 12.42 -22.66 -5.82
N LEU A 106 13.19 -23.71 -5.56
CA LEU A 106 12.69 -25.07 -5.30
C LEU A 106 11.65 -25.09 -4.16
N PHE A 107 11.84 -24.23 -3.15
CA PHE A 107 10.91 -24.09 -2.04
C PHE A 107 10.85 -22.66 -1.54
N SER A 108 9.63 -22.14 -1.38
CA SER A 108 9.36 -20.86 -0.73
C SER A 108 8.02 -20.86 -0.01
N ILE A 109 7.93 -20.10 1.09
CA ILE A 109 6.69 -19.78 1.78
C ILE A 109 6.59 -18.26 1.82
N ILE A 110 5.47 -17.73 1.36
CA ILE A 110 5.12 -16.31 1.45
C ILE A 110 3.85 -16.21 2.28
N ILE A 111 3.94 -15.51 3.40
CA ILE A 111 2.78 -15.20 4.24
C ILE A 111 2.45 -13.74 4.01
N PHE A 112 1.28 -13.46 3.45
CA PHE A 112 0.86 -12.08 3.16
C PHE A 112 -0.67 -11.94 3.18
N ASP A 113 -1.18 -10.82 3.70
CA ASP A 113 -2.60 -10.58 3.93
C ASP A 113 -3.25 -11.76 4.67
N LYS A 114 -4.24 -12.41 4.06
CA LYS A 114 -4.94 -13.60 4.58
C LYS A 114 -4.48 -14.88 3.88
N TYR A 115 -3.33 -14.89 3.23
CA TYR A 115 -2.87 -16.03 2.45
C TYR A 115 -1.48 -16.49 2.88
N ILE A 116 -1.31 -17.81 2.87
CA ILE A 116 -0.02 -18.47 2.94
C ILE A 116 0.14 -19.19 1.60
N ILE A 117 1.13 -18.77 0.83
CA ILE A 117 1.49 -19.39 -0.44
C ILE A 117 2.72 -20.24 -0.17
N ILE A 118 2.59 -21.56 -0.32
CA ILE A 118 3.68 -22.51 -0.21
C ILE A 118 4.00 -22.99 -1.61
N ARG A 119 5.27 -22.90 -2.02
CA ARG A 119 5.76 -23.51 -3.25
C ARG A 119 6.75 -24.61 -2.94
N ILE A 120 6.57 -25.76 -3.58
CA ILE A 120 7.47 -26.91 -3.50
C ILE A 120 7.63 -27.48 -4.91
N CYS A 121 8.86 -27.51 -5.42
CA CYS A 121 9.19 -28.03 -6.76
C CYS A 121 8.30 -27.43 -7.89
N GLY A 122 7.98 -26.13 -7.80
CA GLY A 122 7.12 -25.44 -8.77
C GLY A 122 5.61 -25.62 -8.54
N ILE A 123 5.17 -26.50 -7.65
CA ILE A 123 3.77 -26.66 -7.27
C ILE A 123 3.40 -25.56 -6.26
N GLU A 124 2.35 -24.80 -6.56
CA GLU A 124 1.85 -23.74 -5.70
C GLU A 124 0.61 -24.19 -4.90
N ILE A 125 0.70 -24.06 -3.58
CA ILE A 125 -0.37 -24.37 -2.63
C ILE A 125 -0.76 -23.08 -1.93
N LYS A 126 -2.01 -22.64 -2.11
CA LYS A 126 -2.56 -21.45 -1.44
C LYS A 126 -3.45 -21.87 -0.27
N LEU A 127 -3.13 -21.38 0.92
CA LEU A 127 -3.89 -21.60 2.15
C LEU A 127 -4.45 -20.27 2.64
N LYS A 128 -5.70 -20.25 3.11
CA LYS A 128 -6.26 -19.08 3.79
C LYS A 128 -5.84 -19.07 5.25
N ASN A 129 -5.21 -17.98 5.67
CA ASN A 129 -4.85 -17.73 7.06
C ASN A 129 -5.99 -16.98 7.79
N LYS A 130 -6.12 -17.24 9.09
CA LYS A 130 -7.08 -16.52 9.96
C LYS A 130 -6.57 -15.13 10.33
N SER A 131 -5.26 -14.95 10.46
CA SER A 131 -4.63 -13.67 10.80
C SER A 131 -4.22 -12.89 9.56
N TYR A 132 -4.34 -11.56 9.65
CA TYR A 132 -3.92 -10.63 8.61
C TYR A 132 -2.46 -10.21 8.83
N GLN A 133 -1.61 -10.41 7.84
CA GLN A 133 -0.20 -9.99 7.87
C GLN A 133 0.02 -8.81 6.93
N TYR A 134 0.15 -7.61 7.51
CA TYR A 134 0.48 -6.39 6.76
C TYR A 134 1.91 -6.43 6.21
N LYS A 135 2.81 -7.25 6.79
CA LYS A 135 4.18 -7.45 6.32
C LYS A 135 4.42 -8.82 5.72
N PRO A 136 4.87 -8.94 4.45
CA PRO A 136 5.18 -10.22 3.89
C PRO A 136 6.34 -10.82 4.64
N ILE A 137 6.11 -12.05 5.08
CA ILE A 137 7.15 -12.89 5.64
C ILE A 137 7.52 -13.87 4.54
N VAL A 138 8.78 -13.81 4.10
CA VAL A 138 9.33 -14.70 3.08
C VAL A 138 10.27 -15.68 3.75
N ILE A 139 10.00 -16.97 3.56
CA ILE A 139 10.85 -18.07 4.01
C ILE A 139 11.27 -18.85 2.78
N THR A 140 12.56 -18.91 2.51
CA THR A 140 13.12 -19.71 1.41
C THR A 140 13.93 -20.88 1.96
N LEU A 141 14.12 -21.91 1.13
CA LEU A 141 15.02 -23.00 1.48
C LEU A 141 16.45 -22.50 1.74
N SER A 142 16.93 -21.49 1.00
CA SER A 142 18.25 -20.91 1.23
C SER A 142 18.37 -20.31 2.64
N ASN A 143 17.34 -19.61 3.12
CA ASN A 143 17.34 -19.00 4.45
C ASN A 143 17.27 -20.07 5.55
N LEU A 144 16.49 -21.13 5.34
CA LEU A 144 16.46 -22.28 6.25
C LEU A 144 17.82 -23.00 6.27
N LEU A 145 18.40 -23.24 5.09
CA LEU A 145 19.71 -23.88 4.95
C LEU A 145 20.81 -23.03 5.57
N GLN A 146 20.86 -21.71 5.43
CA GLN A 146 21.87 -20.89 6.11
C GLN A 146 21.81 -20.99 7.64
N ASN A 147 20.61 -21.15 8.20
CA ASN A 147 20.43 -21.30 9.64
C ASN A 147 20.87 -22.68 10.14
N ILE A 148 20.67 -23.72 9.33
CA ILE A 148 20.96 -25.13 9.67
C ILE A 148 22.39 -25.54 9.28
N PHE A 149 22.86 -25.05 8.13
CA PHE A 149 24.11 -25.33 7.46
C PHE A 149 24.87 -24.03 7.18
N SER A 150 26.03 -23.84 7.81
CA SER A 150 26.89 -22.69 7.49
C SER A 150 28.33 -23.14 7.33
N ILE A 151 28.97 -22.74 6.24
CA ILE A 151 30.40 -22.94 6.02
C ILE A 151 31.09 -21.58 6.19
N LYS A 152 32.11 -21.51 7.05
CA LYS A 152 33.02 -20.37 7.16
C LYS A 152 34.44 -20.87 6.88
N ILE A 153 35.13 -20.20 5.98
CA ILE A 153 36.52 -20.50 5.63
C ILE A 153 37.34 -19.27 5.99
N ASP A 154 38.36 -19.48 6.81
CA ASP A 154 39.33 -18.48 7.25
C ASP A 154 40.73 -19.03 6.96
N ASP A 155 41.77 -18.18 6.95
CA ASP A 155 43.13 -18.55 6.47
C ASP A 155 43.75 -19.77 7.21
N LYS A 156 43.25 -20.08 8.41
CA LYS A 156 43.72 -21.19 9.26
C LYS A 156 42.70 -22.29 9.49
N TYR A 157 41.40 -22.03 9.28
CA TYR A 157 40.33 -22.93 9.73
C TYR A 157 39.16 -23.02 8.74
N PHE A 158 38.66 -24.24 8.56
CA PHE A 158 37.38 -24.54 7.93
C PHE A 158 36.36 -24.87 9.01
N VAL A 159 35.30 -24.07 9.12
CA VAL A 159 34.24 -24.26 10.12
C VAL A 159 32.95 -24.63 9.41
N LEU A 160 32.44 -25.82 9.72
CA LEU A 160 31.19 -26.36 9.20
C LEU A 160 30.17 -26.45 10.35
N LYS A 161 29.06 -25.71 10.23
CA LYS A 161 27.89 -25.86 11.08
C LYS A 161 26.89 -26.76 10.36
N ILE A 162 26.45 -27.83 11.02
CA ILE A 162 25.37 -28.73 10.56
C ILE A 162 24.43 -28.95 11.74
N LEU A 163 23.14 -28.64 11.61
CA LEU A 163 22.11 -28.95 12.63
C LEU A 163 22.59 -28.64 14.06
N PHE A 164 23.00 -27.38 14.29
CA PHE A 164 23.51 -26.88 15.58
C PHE A 164 24.88 -27.41 16.04
N ILE A 165 25.45 -28.41 15.38
CA ILE A 165 26.81 -28.91 15.65
C ILE A 165 27.81 -28.05 14.87
N LYS A 166 28.82 -27.50 15.56
CA LYS A 166 29.91 -26.72 14.96
C LYS A 166 31.18 -27.57 14.92
N LEU A 167 31.59 -27.98 13.73
CA LEU A 167 32.84 -28.68 13.46
C LEU A 167 33.87 -27.68 12.95
N SER A 168 35.09 -27.73 13.48
CA SER A 168 36.20 -26.85 13.07
C SER A 168 37.41 -27.68 12.70
N PHE A 169 37.90 -27.52 11.48
CA PHE A 169 39.03 -28.26 10.93
C PHE A 169 40.17 -27.29 10.65
N ARG A 170 41.41 -27.63 11.06
CA ARG A 170 42.59 -26.84 10.70
C ARG A 170 42.95 -27.13 9.24
N LEU A 171 43.10 -26.08 8.45
CA LEU A 171 43.62 -26.19 7.09
C LEU A 171 45.12 -26.49 7.18
N LYS A 172 45.53 -27.74 6.90
CA LYS A 172 46.92 -28.06 6.62
C LYS A 172 47.19 -27.69 5.16
N LEU A 173 47.88 -26.57 4.95
CA LEU A 173 48.52 -26.29 3.67
C LEU A 173 49.57 -27.39 3.44
N LYS A 174 49.36 -28.23 2.42
CA LYS A 174 50.44 -29.05 1.87
C LYS A 174 51.33 -28.12 1.05
N ASN A 175 52.59 -27.99 1.48
CA ASN A 175 53.67 -27.41 0.68
C ASN A 175 53.85 -28.19 -0.62
#